data_AF-A0AAU9UNM0-F1
#
_entry.id   AF-A0AAU9UNM0-F1
#
_cell.length_a   1.000
_cell.length_b   1.000
_cell.length_c   1.000
_cell.angle_alpha   90.00
_cell.angle_beta   90.00
_cell.angle_gamma   90.00
#
_symmetry.space_group_name_H-M   'P 1'
#
loop_
_entity.id
_entity.type
_entity.pdbx_description
1 polymer ?
#
loop_
_entity_poly.entity_id
_entity_poly.type
_entity_poly.pdbx_seq_one_letter_code
_entity_poly.pdbx_strand_id
1 'polypeptide(L)'
;MRIVSLYRHTTVTPVTRKGCKSPMIVHCRDGLERSIVLDLPEENQYGASFWNSDEESLLQVGKLSIKKFRAHQNHPSFEIMSVLITHEDGATLQVSQFLFKNWQRQDVSPSECDVLDLIFMAHLYNESAVTPETLKGFKSPVVVHCSDGLQRSMVFCTVDIGISSISNRGKVNLYSIVSNLRKERYNCLYDANDYGMCYLLLYYYCMFYM
;
A
#
# COMPACT_ATOMS: atom_id res chain seq x y z
N MET A 1 6.66 10.60 -2.55
CA MET A 1 5.73 9.57 -3.07
C MET A 1 4.33 10.15 -3.03
N ARG A 2 3.49 10.02 -4.07
CA ARG A 2 2.06 10.41 -3.95
C ARG A 2 1.31 9.18 -3.43
N ILE A 3 1.10 9.12 -2.12
CA ILE A 3 0.43 7.98 -1.49
C ILE A 3 -1.07 8.21 -1.51
N VAL A 4 -1.81 7.30 -2.15
CA VAL A 4 -3.26 7.20 -2.00
C VAL A 4 -3.53 6.01 -1.13
N SER A 5 -3.86 6.26 0.13
CA SER A 5 -4.43 5.18 0.93
C SER A 5 -5.92 5.00 0.58
N LEU A 6 -6.53 3.85 0.86
CA LEU A 6 -7.89 3.56 0.39
C LEU A 6 -8.84 3.33 1.55
N TYR A 7 -9.71 4.32 1.83
CA TYR A 7 -11.05 4.12 2.37
C TYR A 7 -11.96 5.33 2.03
N ARG A 8 -13.11 5.04 1.37
CA ARG A 8 -14.23 5.90 0.93
C ARG A 8 -14.05 6.87 -0.26
N HIS A 9 -14.53 6.42 -1.42
CA HIS A 9 -15.70 7.03 -2.09
C HIS A 9 -16.46 5.95 -2.88
N THR A 10 -17.21 5.09 -2.18
CA THR A 10 -18.44 4.56 -2.77
C THR A 10 -19.42 5.73 -2.78
N THR A 11 -19.48 6.46 -3.89
CA THR A 11 -20.72 7.13 -4.27
C THR A 11 -21.77 6.03 -4.38
N VAL A 12 -22.58 5.92 -3.34
CA VAL A 12 -23.80 5.15 -3.35
C VAL A 12 -24.75 5.84 -4.33
N THR A 13 -24.88 5.28 -5.52
CA THR A 13 -26.14 5.31 -6.27
C THR A 13 -26.65 3.88 -6.38
N PRO A 14 -27.98 3.70 -6.29
CA PRO A 14 -28.58 2.45 -5.84
C PRO A 14 -28.48 1.40 -6.94
N VAL A 15 -28.57 0.13 -6.52
CA VAL A 15 -28.51 -1.09 -7.33
C VAL A 15 -27.07 -1.61 -7.51
N THR A 16 -26.54 -2.23 -6.46
CA THR A 16 -26.25 -3.67 -6.47
C THR A 16 -25.84 -4.13 -5.08
N ARG A 17 -26.56 -5.14 -4.59
CA ARG A 17 -26.24 -5.90 -3.38
C ARG A 17 -24.85 -6.53 -3.53
N LYS A 18 -24.06 -6.47 -2.44
CA LYS A 18 -22.91 -7.34 -2.11
C LYS A 18 -21.87 -7.53 -3.23
N GLY A 19 -20.83 -6.70 -3.22
CA GLY A 19 -19.61 -6.94 -3.99
C GLY A 19 -18.49 -5.99 -3.54
N CYS A 20 -17.52 -6.50 -2.79
CA CYS A 20 -16.35 -5.73 -2.35
C CYS A 20 -15.47 -5.45 -3.58
N LYS A 21 -15.48 -4.23 -4.11
CA LYS A 21 -14.59 -3.85 -5.23
C LYS A 21 -13.17 -3.70 -4.68
N SER A 22 -12.22 -4.47 -5.23
CA SER A 22 -10.80 -4.44 -4.82
C SER A 22 -10.22 -3.03 -4.97
N PRO A 23 -9.43 -2.52 -4.00
CA PRO A 23 -8.83 -1.19 -4.05
C PRO A 23 -7.97 -0.93 -5.31
N MET A 24 -7.32 -1.96 -5.84
CA MET A 24 -6.55 -1.90 -7.10
C MET A 24 -7.41 -1.56 -8.32
N ILE A 25 -8.70 -1.94 -8.32
CA ILE A 25 -9.61 -1.76 -9.47
C ILE A 25 -10.04 -0.29 -9.61
N VAL A 26 -10.10 0.45 -8.50
CA VAL A 26 -10.52 1.86 -8.49
C VAL A 26 -9.47 2.76 -9.14
N HIS A 27 -8.19 2.44 -8.97
CA HIS A 27 -7.08 3.27 -9.45
C HIS A 27 -6.37 2.76 -10.71
N CYS A 28 -6.85 1.66 -11.31
CA CYS A 28 -6.34 1.18 -12.59
C CYS A 28 -6.44 2.24 -13.70
N ARG A 29 -7.37 3.20 -13.59
CA ARG A 29 -7.52 4.33 -14.54
C ARG A 29 -6.56 5.49 -14.26
N ASP A 30 -5.92 5.54 -13.10
CA ASP A 30 -5.04 6.64 -12.67
C ASP A 30 -3.55 6.34 -12.92
N GLY A 31 -3.23 5.33 -13.75
CA GLY A 31 -1.86 4.95 -14.06
C GLY A 31 -1.11 4.32 -12.87
N LEU A 32 -1.82 3.62 -11.98
CA LEU A 32 -1.25 2.95 -10.81
C LEU A 32 -0.16 1.95 -11.21
N GLU A 33 1.08 2.15 -10.75
CA GLU A 33 2.17 1.21 -11.01
C GLU A 33 2.50 0.33 -9.80
N ARG A 34 2.17 0.77 -8.58
CA ARG A 34 2.62 0.11 -7.36
C ARG A 34 1.55 0.09 -6.28
N SER A 35 1.42 -1.06 -5.62
CA SER A 35 0.48 -1.29 -4.52
C SER A 35 1.19 -1.89 -3.33
N ILE A 36 0.99 -1.32 -2.14
CA ILE A 36 1.51 -1.84 -0.87
C ILE A 36 0.33 -2.34 -0.06
N VAL A 37 0.40 -3.61 0.33
CA VAL A 37 -0.62 -4.35 1.06
C VAL A 37 -0.03 -4.73 2.40
N LEU A 38 -0.56 -4.16 3.49
CA LEU A 38 0.01 -4.31 4.83
C LEU A 38 -0.63 -5.44 5.65
N ASP A 39 -1.69 -6.04 5.13
CA ASP A 39 -2.30 -7.25 5.66
C ASP A 39 -2.99 -8.07 4.57
N LEU A 40 -3.05 -9.37 4.78
CA LEU A 40 -3.89 -10.27 4.01
C LEU A 40 -5.34 -10.03 4.42
N PRO A 41 -6.27 -9.92 3.46
CA PRO A 41 -7.68 -9.92 3.83
C PRO A 41 -8.01 -11.27 4.46
N GLU A 42 -8.74 -11.22 5.58
CA GLU A 42 -9.29 -12.41 6.22
C GLU A 42 -10.01 -13.27 5.20
N GLU A 43 -9.84 -14.60 5.30
CA GLU A 43 -10.62 -15.52 4.50
C GLU A 43 -12.09 -15.20 4.68
N ASN A 44 -12.76 -14.88 3.57
CA ASN A 44 -14.20 -14.77 3.59
C ASN A 44 -14.80 -16.12 4.03
N GLN A 45 -16.05 -16.10 4.51
CA GLN A 45 -16.85 -17.29 4.88
C GLN A 45 -16.98 -18.38 3.77
N TYR A 46 -16.37 -18.18 2.60
CA TYR A 46 -16.32 -19.10 1.45
C TYR A 46 -14.91 -19.66 1.19
N GLY A 47 -13.93 -19.42 2.07
CA GLY A 47 -12.62 -20.08 2.03
C GLY A 47 -11.75 -19.75 0.81
N ALA A 48 -12.08 -18.70 0.06
CA ALA A 48 -11.33 -18.30 -1.12
C ALA A 48 -10.87 -16.85 -0.99
N SER A 49 -9.68 -16.67 -0.44
CA SER A 49 -8.92 -15.44 -0.58
C SER A 49 -8.32 -15.42 -2.00
N PHE A 50 -8.65 -14.38 -2.78
CA PHE A 50 -7.99 -14.05 -4.07
C PHE A 50 -6.46 -13.91 -3.94
N TRP A 51 -5.93 -13.93 -2.72
CA TRP A 51 -4.54 -13.72 -2.36
C TRP A 51 -3.79 -15.01 -2.07
N ASN A 52 -4.48 -16.15 -1.98
CA ASN A 52 -3.91 -17.42 -1.51
C ASN A 52 -3.68 -18.48 -2.60
N SER A 53 -3.93 -18.19 -3.87
CA SER A 53 -3.75 -19.19 -4.93
C SER A 53 -2.31 -19.19 -5.44
N ASP A 54 -1.67 -20.36 -5.39
CA ASP A 54 -0.43 -20.65 -6.12
C ASP A 54 -0.56 -20.33 -7.62
N GLU A 55 0.60 -20.10 -8.21
CA GLU A 55 0.90 -19.51 -9.53
C GLU A 55 -0.21 -19.51 -10.60
N GLU A 56 -0.35 -18.35 -11.27
CA GLU A 56 -1.25 -18.09 -12.40
C GLU A 56 -2.75 -18.03 -12.10
N SER A 57 -3.15 -17.48 -10.94
CA SER A 57 -4.57 -17.17 -10.76
C SER A 57 -5.03 -16.02 -11.66
N LEU A 58 -5.96 -16.39 -12.53
CA LEU A 58 -6.73 -15.49 -13.38
C LEU A 58 -8.01 -15.11 -12.65
N LEU A 59 -8.13 -13.84 -12.27
CA LEU A 59 -9.40 -13.29 -11.76
C LEU A 59 -10.00 -12.35 -12.79
N GLN A 60 -11.26 -12.58 -13.13
CA GLN A 60 -12.04 -11.62 -13.90
C GLN A 60 -12.94 -10.81 -12.97
N VAL A 61 -12.83 -9.48 -13.04
CA VAL A 61 -13.71 -8.55 -12.33
C VAL A 61 -14.32 -7.58 -13.32
N GLY A 62 -15.56 -7.85 -13.72
CA GLY A 62 -16.25 -7.06 -14.75
C GLY A 62 -15.48 -7.10 -16.07
N LYS A 63 -14.95 -5.95 -16.49
CA LYS A 63 -14.22 -5.77 -17.75
C LYS A 63 -12.70 -5.93 -17.63
N LEU A 64 -12.22 -6.30 -16.44
CA LEU A 64 -10.80 -6.41 -16.13
C LEU A 64 -10.44 -7.88 -15.87
N SER A 65 -9.36 -8.33 -16.50
CA SER A 65 -8.69 -9.59 -16.21
C SER A 65 -7.41 -9.31 -15.43
N ILE A 66 -7.22 -10.01 -14.31
CA ILE A 66 -6.09 -9.82 -13.41
C ILE A 66 -5.31 -11.12 -13.34
N LYS A 67 -4.02 -11.05 -13.69
CA LYS A 67 -3.05 -12.16 -13.56
C LYS A 67 -1.98 -11.80 -12.55
N LYS A 68 -1.66 -12.71 -11.64
CA LYS A 68 -0.58 -12.54 -10.67
C LYS A 68 0.61 -13.44 -10.99
N PHE A 69 1.79 -12.87 -10.89
CA PHE A 69 3.07 -13.55 -11.05
C PHE A 69 3.94 -13.25 -9.82
N ARG A 70 4.49 -14.27 -9.17
CA ARG A 70 5.42 -14.07 -8.07
C ARG A 70 6.73 -13.49 -8.63
N ALA A 71 7.21 -12.37 -8.10
CA ALA A 71 8.54 -11.88 -8.48
C ALA A 71 9.61 -12.74 -7.81
N HIS A 72 10.75 -12.94 -8.46
CA HIS A 72 11.83 -13.82 -7.95
C HIS A 72 12.58 -13.26 -6.71
N GLN A 73 12.18 -12.10 -6.18
CA GLN A 73 12.79 -11.50 -4.99
C GLN A 73 12.00 -11.88 -3.74
N ASN A 74 12.60 -12.74 -2.92
CA ASN A 74 12.07 -13.10 -1.60
C ASN A 74 12.75 -12.23 -0.54
N HIS A 75 11.98 -11.33 0.10
CA HIS A 75 12.36 -10.73 1.38
C HIS A 75 11.71 -11.55 2.52
N PRO A 76 12.35 -11.71 3.69
CA PRO A 76 11.74 -12.44 4.80
C PRO A 76 10.40 -11.81 5.25
N SER A 77 10.29 -10.48 5.21
CA SER A 77 9.13 -9.76 5.76
C SER A 77 8.04 -9.37 4.76
N PHE A 78 8.33 -9.38 3.45
CA PHE A 78 7.35 -9.10 2.40
C PHE A 78 7.61 -9.88 1.12
N GLU A 79 6.56 -10.04 0.33
CA GLU A 79 6.62 -10.61 -1.01
C GLU A 79 6.36 -9.53 -2.05
N ILE A 80 7.10 -9.58 -3.15
CA ILE A 80 6.86 -8.72 -4.31
C ILE A 80 6.21 -9.58 -5.39
N MET A 81 5.09 -9.12 -5.92
CA MET A 81 4.34 -9.77 -6.99
C MET A 81 4.17 -8.80 -8.15
N SER A 82 4.27 -9.32 -9.38
CA SER A 82 3.85 -8.60 -10.57
C SER A 82 2.39 -8.93 -10.86
N VAL A 83 1.54 -7.93 -10.92
CA VAL A 83 0.11 -8.06 -11.24
C VAL A 83 -0.14 -7.42 -12.60
N LEU A 84 -0.53 -8.22 -13.58
CA LEU A 84 -0.94 -7.75 -14.90
C LEU A 84 -2.46 -7.59 -14.91
N ILE A 85 -2.91 -6.36 -15.12
CA ILE A 85 -4.32 -6.02 -15.31
C ILE A 85 -4.53 -5.78 -16.80
N THR A 86 -5.53 -6.44 -17.38
CA THR A 86 -5.90 -6.31 -18.79
C THR A 86 -7.36 -5.90 -18.89
N HIS A 87 -7.65 -4.82 -19.59
CA HIS A 87 -9.02 -4.39 -19.90
C HIS A 87 -9.55 -5.11 -21.16
N GLU A 88 -10.87 -5.18 -21.31
CA GLU A 88 -11.53 -5.88 -22.43
C GLU A 88 -11.16 -5.33 -23.82
N ASP A 89 -10.74 -4.07 -23.90
CA ASP A 89 -10.24 -3.43 -25.14
C ASP A 89 -8.77 -3.77 -25.46
N GLY A 90 -8.13 -4.61 -24.63
CA GLY A 90 -6.75 -5.04 -24.79
C GLY A 90 -5.72 -4.14 -24.10
N ALA A 91 -6.12 -3.02 -23.49
CA ALA A 91 -5.19 -2.19 -22.71
C ALA A 91 -4.65 -2.95 -21.49
N THR A 92 -3.35 -2.87 -21.24
CA THR A 92 -2.70 -3.55 -20.13
C THR A 92 -1.99 -2.59 -19.18
N LEU A 93 -1.99 -2.93 -17.91
CA LEU A 93 -1.30 -2.22 -16.83
C LEU A 93 -0.56 -3.25 -15.97
N GLN A 94 0.74 -3.05 -15.77
CA GLN A 94 1.54 -3.88 -14.90
C GLN A 94 1.76 -3.16 -13.57
N VAL A 95 1.41 -3.83 -12.47
CA VAL A 95 1.50 -3.29 -11.11
C VAL A 95 2.46 -4.14 -10.28
N SER A 96 3.46 -3.53 -9.66
CA SER A 96 4.28 -4.19 -8.63
C SER A 96 3.57 -4.10 -7.28
N GLN A 97 3.18 -5.25 -6.75
CA GLN A 97 2.49 -5.38 -5.49
C GLN A 97 3.42 -5.89 -4.40
N PHE A 98 3.51 -5.15 -3.29
CA PHE A 98 4.24 -5.53 -2.09
C PHE A 98 3.24 -6.04 -1.07
N LEU A 99 3.42 -7.27 -0.60
CA LEU A 99 2.60 -7.89 0.43
C LEU A 99 3.43 -8.06 1.69
N PHE A 100 3.16 -7.25 2.70
CA PHE A 100 3.81 -7.35 4.00
C PHE A 100 3.23 -8.52 4.80
N LYS A 101 4.08 -9.44 5.22
CA LYS A 101 3.70 -10.68 5.90
C LYS A 101 3.75 -10.56 7.42
N ASN A 102 4.59 -9.67 7.94
CA ASN A 102 4.91 -9.67 9.37
C ASN A 102 4.01 -8.75 10.24
N TRP A 103 2.86 -8.30 9.72
CA TRP A 103 1.91 -7.45 10.45
C TRP A 103 0.44 -7.90 10.30
N GLN A 104 0.18 -9.21 10.35
CA GLN A 104 -1.17 -9.74 10.13
C GLN A 104 -2.12 -9.52 11.32
N ARG A 105 -1.62 -9.59 12.56
CA ARG A 105 -2.45 -9.46 13.76
C ARG A 105 -2.39 -8.05 14.34
N GLN A 106 -3.51 -7.57 14.88
CA GLN A 106 -3.63 -6.18 15.35
C GLN A 106 -2.87 -5.95 16.67
N ASP A 107 -2.68 -7.01 17.46
CA ASP A 107 -1.99 -7.01 18.75
C ASP A 107 -0.47 -7.23 18.64
N VAL A 108 0.04 -7.53 17.44
CA VAL A 108 1.46 -7.77 17.20
C VAL A 108 2.04 -6.63 16.38
N SER A 109 2.92 -5.85 17.00
CA SER A 109 3.73 -4.86 16.29
C SER A 109 4.82 -5.59 15.48
N PRO A 110 5.02 -5.24 14.19
CA PRO A 110 6.12 -5.80 13.41
C PRO A 110 7.46 -5.22 13.86
N SER A 111 8.55 -5.85 13.44
CA SER A 111 9.90 -5.33 13.59
C SER A 111 10.07 -3.98 12.90
N GLU A 112 10.81 -3.06 13.53
CA GLU A 112 11.13 -1.76 12.94
C GLU A 112 11.92 -1.90 11.65
N CYS A 113 12.90 -2.82 11.62
CA CYS A 113 13.67 -3.13 10.43
C CYS A 113 12.76 -3.57 9.29
N ASP A 114 11.82 -4.48 9.56
CA ASP A 114 10.94 -5.03 8.52
C ASP A 114 10.09 -3.95 7.85
N VAL A 115 9.58 -2.99 8.65
CA VAL A 115 8.78 -1.87 8.15
C VAL A 115 9.64 -0.88 7.37
N LEU A 116 10.83 -0.56 7.87
CA LEU A 116 11.76 0.35 7.18
C LEU A 116 12.27 -0.25 5.87
N ASP A 117 12.61 -1.54 5.85
CA ASP A 117 13.01 -2.25 4.63
C ASP A 117 11.90 -2.22 3.57
N LEU A 118 10.63 -2.37 3.98
CA LEU A 118 9.49 -2.23 3.08
C LEU A 118 9.40 -0.81 2.49
N ILE A 119 9.57 0.23 3.33
CA ILE A 119 9.54 1.64 2.88
C ILE A 119 10.69 1.90 1.89
N PHE A 120 11.90 1.47 2.21
CA PHE A 120 13.07 1.66 1.34
C PHE A 120 12.96 0.89 0.04
N MET A 121 12.46 -0.34 0.05
CA MET A 121 12.20 -1.07 -1.19
C MET A 121 11.11 -0.39 -2.03
N ALA A 122 10.06 0.15 -1.41
CA ALA A 122 9.05 0.92 -2.13
C ALA A 122 9.64 2.19 -2.78
N HIS A 123 10.60 2.86 -2.14
CA HIS A 123 11.35 3.99 -2.71
C HIS A 123 12.24 3.55 -3.87
N LEU A 124 13.00 2.47 -3.71
CA LEU A 124 13.88 1.95 -4.75
C LEU A 124 13.08 1.62 -6.02
N TYR A 125 11.93 0.96 -5.88
CA TYR A 125 11.03 0.70 -7.01
C TYR A 125 10.40 1.97 -7.59
N ASN A 126 10.18 2.99 -6.76
CA ASN A 126 9.71 4.29 -7.24
C ASN A 126 10.73 5.04 -8.09
N GLU A 127 12.01 4.90 -7.75
CA GLU A 127 13.11 5.54 -8.48
C GLU A 127 13.51 4.76 -9.72
N SER A 128 13.39 3.43 -9.67
CA SER A 128 13.71 2.54 -10.79
C SER A 128 12.64 2.54 -11.90
N ALA A 129 11.43 3.01 -11.60
CA ALA A 129 10.35 3.08 -12.58
C ALA A 129 10.60 4.23 -13.58
N VAL A 130 11.02 3.87 -14.79
CA VAL A 130 11.09 4.79 -15.94
C VAL A 130 9.86 4.57 -16.83
N THR A 131 8.88 5.46 -16.71
CA THR A 131 7.69 5.48 -17.58
C THR A 131 7.58 6.79 -18.39
N PRO A 132 6.86 6.79 -19.52
CA PRO A 132 6.60 8.00 -20.31
C PRO A 132 6.00 9.17 -19.50
N GLU A 133 5.30 8.86 -18.40
CA GLU A 133 4.76 9.84 -17.47
C GLU A 133 5.84 10.38 -16.52
N THR A 134 6.71 9.53 -15.98
CA THR A 134 7.88 9.98 -15.20
C THR A 134 8.86 10.80 -16.03
N LEU A 135 8.99 10.50 -17.32
CA LEU A 135 9.76 11.31 -18.29
C LEU A 135 9.15 12.71 -18.51
N LYS A 136 7.85 12.88 -18.25
CA LYS A 136 7.14 14.16 -18.23
C LYS A 136 7.10 14.80 -16.83
N GLY A 137 7.82 14.22 -15.85
CA GLY A 137 7.87 14.70 -14.47
C GLY A 137 6.72 14.25 -13.56
N PHE A 138 5.81 13.40 -14.05
CA PHE A 138 4.70 12.87 -13.26
C PHE A 138 5.10 11.56 -12.58
N LYS A 139 5.01 11.51 -11.24
CA LYS A 139 5.20 10.27 -10.49
C LYS A 139 3.87 9.53 -10.39
N SER A 140 3.82 8.29 -10.90
CA SER A 140 2.67 7.40 -10.70
C SER A 140 2.34 7.28 -9.21
N PRO A 141 1.05 7.34 -8.82
CA PRO A 141 0.66 7.21 -7.42
C PRO A 141 1.01 5.81 -6.90
N VAL A 142 1.40 5.73 -5.63
CA VAL A 142 1.51 4.45 -4.93
C VAL A 142 0.29 4.28 -4.05
N VAL A 143 -0.39 3.17 -4.22
CA VAL A 143 -1.53 2.82 -3.37
C VAL A 143 -1.02 2.07 -2.14
N VAL A 144 -1.45 2.50 -0.96
CA VAL A 144 -1.11 1.83 0.31
C VAL A 144 -2.40 1.45 1.03
N HIS A 145 -2.64 0.17 1.25
CA HIS A 145 -3.85 -0.28 1.93
C HIS A 145 -3.60 -1.37 2.97
N CYS A 146 -4.52 -1.43 3.93
CA CYS A 146 -4.71 -2.49 4.89
C CYS A 146 -6.19 -2.88 4.90
N SER A 147 -6.61 -3.75 5.81
CA SER A 147 -7.98 -4.24 5.96
C SER A 147 -9.01 -3.12 6.11
N ASP A 148 -8.72 -2.12 6.95
CA ASP A 148 -9.57 -0.94 7.18
C ASP A 148 -9.08 0.36 6.53
N GLY A 149 -7.82 0.40 6.07
CA GLY A 149 -7.19 1.60 5.51
C GLY A 149 -6.98 2.74 6.51
N LEU A 150 -7.00 2.47 7.82
CA LEU A 150 -7.00 3.50 8.89
C LEU A 150 -5.79 3.43 9.83
N GLN A 151 -5.29 2.23 10.14
CA GLN A 151 -4.20 2.02 11.10
C GLN A 151 -2.87 1.79 10.39
N ARG A 152 -2.59 0.54 9.97
CA ARG A 152 -1.29 0.11 9.40
C ARG A 152 -0.87 0.95 8.20
N SER A 153 -1.81 1.20 7.28
CA SER A 153 -1.60 2.08 6.12
C SER A 153 -1.11 3.46 6.53
N MET A 154 -1.65 3.96 7.63
CA MET A 154 -1.40 5.30 8.10
C MET A 154 -0.12 5.38 8.92
N VAL A 155 0.30 4.29 9.58
CA VAL A 155 1.67 4.17 10.11
C VAL A 155 2.67 4.24 8.96
N PHE A 156 2.49 3.44 7.91
CA PHE A 156 3.37 3.47 6.73
C PHE A 156 3.45 4.88 6.13
N CYS A 157 2.32 5.53 5.86
CA CYS A 157 2.28 6.87 5.29
C CYS A 157 2.95 7.91 6.21
N THR A 158 2.69 7.82 7.51
CA THR A 158 3.23 8.78 8.49
C THR A 158 4.75 8.68 8.55
N VAL A 159 5.28 7.45 8.56
CA VAL A 159 6.72 7.19 8.63
C VAL A 159 7.40 7.55 7.32
N ASP A 160 6.81 7.24 6.16
CA ASP A 160 7.30 7.67 4.84
C ASP A 160 7.47 9.19 4.74
N ILE A 161 6.43 9.94 5.14
CA ILE A 161 6.45 11.41 5.19
C ILE A 161 7.46 11.90 6.22
N GLY A 162 7.55 11.22 7.37
CA GLY A 162 8.47 11.54 8.46
C GLY A 162 9.93 11.42 8.02
N ILE A 163 10.32 10.29 7.44
CA ILE A 163 11.63 10.03 6.85
C ILE A 163 11.95 11.12 5.83
N SER A 164 11.04 11.36 4.88
CA SER A 164 11.21 12.43 3.88
C SER A 164 11.41 13.81 4.50
N SER A 165 10.70 14.14 5.59
CA SER A 165 10.87 15.40 6.31
C SER A 165 12.24 15.50 6.99
N ILE A 166 12.70 14.40 7.60
CA ILE A 166 14.00 14.33 8.25
C ILE A 166 15.12 14.47 7.23
N SER A 167 15.10 13.69 6.14
CA SER A 167 16.14 13.74 5.10
C SER A 167 16.23 15.11 4.43
N ASN A 168 15.10 15.79 4.21
CA ASN A 168 15.08 17.08 3.51
C ASN A 168 15.30 18.30 4.43
N ARG A 169 14.91 18.23 5.71
CA ARG A 169 14.85 19.40 6.62
C ARG A 169 15.54 19.19 7.95
N GLY A 170 16.05 17.99 8.24
CA GLY A 170 16.65 17.63 9.52
C GLY A 170 15.68 17.59 10.70
N LYS A 171 14.36 17.62 10.45
CA LYS A 171 13.33 17.66 11.50
C LYS A 171 12.04 16.99 11.07
N VAL A 172 11.32 16.45 12.05
CA VAL A 172 9.98 15.88 11.87
C VAL A 172 9.02 16.43 12.91
N ASN A 173 7.78 16.67 12.51
CA ASN A 173 6.68 16.97 13.42
C ASN A 173 5.56 15.97 13.16
N LEU A 174 5.55 14.90 13.98
CA LEU A 174 4.62 13.80 13.80
C LEU A 174 3.17 14.22 13.98
N TYR A 175 2.89 15.07 14.97
CA TYR A 175 1.56 15.60 15.22
C TYR A 175 1.01 16.32 13.98
N SER A 176 1.82 17.17 13.35
CA SER A 176 1.43 17.89 12.14
C SER A 176 1.18 16.95 10.96
N ILE A 177 2.01 15.92 10.78
CA ILE A 177 1.83 14.89 9.74
C ILE A 177 0.50 14.17 9.96
N VAL A 178 0.28 13.61 11.15
CA VAL A 178 -0.94 12.85 11.48
C VAL A 178 -2.18 13.74 11.45
N SER A 179 -2.10 14.99 11.91
CA SER A 179 -3.20 15.94 11.84
C SER A 179 -3.61 16.26 10.41
N ASN A 180 -2.65 16.39 9.50
CA ASN A 180 -2.96 16.59 8.08
C ASN A 180 -3.53 15.32 7.44
N LEU A 181 -2.97 14.15 7.76
CA LEU A 181 -3.52 12.88 7.32
C LEU A 181 -4.96 12.67 7.80
N ARG A 182 -5.29 13.10 9.02
CA ARG A 182 -6.66 13.03 9.57
C ARG A 182 -7.67 13.95 8.86
N LYS A 183 -7.22 15.02 8.19
CA LYS A 183 -8.08 15.85 7.35
C LYS A 183 -8.48 15.13 6.07
N GLU A 184 -7.54 14.36 5.50
CA GLU A 184 -7.78 13.52 4.32
C GLU A 184 -8.53 12.23 4.68
N ARG A 185 -8.30 11.70 5.88
CA ARG A 185 -8.83 10.44 6.40
C ARG A 185 -9.33 10.59 7.83
N TYR A 186 -10.62 10.86 7.97
CA TYR A 186 -11.23 10.97 9.29
C TYR A 186 -10.92 9.73 10.16
N ASN A 187 -10.53 9.99 11.41
CA ASN A 187 -10.28 8.97 12.44
C ASN A 187 -9.15 7.96 12.11
N CYS A 188 -8.16 8.30 11.28
CA CYS A 188 -6.97 7.45 11.14
C CYS A 188 -6.04 7.53 12.35
N LEU A 189 -5.25 6.46 12.58
CA LEU A 189 -4.34 6.33 13.73
C LEU A 189 -5.03 6.65 15.05
N TYR A 190 -6.21 6.07 15.28
CA TYR A 190 -6.93 6.24 16.56
C TYR A 190 -6.29 5.43 17.70
N ASP A 191 -5.57 4.36 17.38
CA ASP A 191 -4.89 3.51 18.35
C ASP A 191 -3.59 4.15 18.82
N ALA A 192 -3.39 4.20 20.14
CA ALA A 192 -2.23 4.83 20.75
C ALA A 192 -0.93 4.05 20.50
N ASN A 193 -1.00 2.72 20.37
CA ASN A 193 0.16 1.88 20.06
C ASN A 193 0.64 2.13 18.64
N ASP A 194 -0.27 2.21 17.66
CA ASP A 194 0.09 2.53 16.26
C ASP A 194 0.71 3.94 16.14
N TYR A 195 0.18 4.90 16.89
CA TYR A 195 0.75 6.25 16.96
C TYR A 195 2.13 6.25 17.65
N GLY A 196 2.31 5.49 18.73
CA GLY A 196 3.59 5.28 19.40
C GLY A 196 4.63 4.58 18.52
N MET A 197 4.19 3.61 17.73
CA MET A 197 5.03 2.91 16.76
C MET A 197 5.59 3.84 15.69
N CYS A 198 4.83 4.85 15.27
CA CYS A 198 5.35 5.88 14.36
C CYS A 198 6.55 6.63 14.95
N TYR A 199 6.54 6.93 16.25
CA TYR A 199 7.71 7.52 16.93
C TYR A 199 8.88 6.55 16.98
N LEU A 200 8.61 5.28 17.33
CA LEU A 200 9.63 4.26 17.46
C LEU A 200 10.35 4.01 16.13
N LEU A 201 9.61 3.90 15.03
CA LEU A 201 10.14 3.73 13.68
C LEU A 201 11.01 4.91 13.25
N LEU A 202 10.57 6.15 13.50
CA LEU A 202 11.35 7.34 13.16
C LEU A 202 12.59 7.49 14.03
N TYR A 203 12.50 7.15 15.32
CA TYR A 203 13.65 7.09 16.20
C TYR A 203 14.67 6.06 15.71
N TYR A 204 14.21 4.84 15.38
CA TYR A 204 15.05 3.78 14.84
C TYR A 204 15.73 4.22 13.53
N TYR A 205 14.98 4.85 12.62
CA TYR A 205 15.52 5.46 11.42
C TYR A 205 16.66 6.44 11.73
N CYS A 206 16.44 7.39 12.65
CA CYS A 206 17.46 8.36 13.05
C CYS A 206 18.69 7.74 13.71
N MET A 207 18.53 6.64 14.44
CA MET A 207 19.64 6.01 15.17
C MET A 207 20.51 5.12 14.29
N PHE A 208 19.94 4.50 13.25
CA PHE A 208 20.62 3.46 12.48
C PHE A 208 20.83 3.78 10.99
N TYR A 209 20.13 4.77 10.43
CA TYR A 209 20.15 5.08 8.99
C TYR A 209 20.47 6.54 8.65
N MET A 210 20.77 7.38 9.65
CA MET A 210 21.29 8.73 9.48
C MET A 210 22.76 8.80 9.89
#